data_AF-A0A964XRK0-F1
#
_entry.id   AF-A0A964XRK0-F1
#
_cell.length_a   1.000
_cell.length_b   1.000
_cell.length_c   1.000
_cell.angle_alpha   90.00
_cell.angle_beta   90.00
_cell.angle_gamma   90.00
#
_symmetry.space_group_name_H-M   'P 1'
#
loop_
_entity.id
_entity.type
_entity.pdbx_description
1 polymer ?
#
loop_
_entity_poly.entity_id
_entity_poly.type
_entity_poly.pdbx_seq_one_letter_code
_entity_poly.pdbx_strand_id
1 'polypeptide(L)'
;PEDHMLTGGSVPGLLATVNFGSQARAGFEVLRRHRPKGPLMCMEFWCGWFDHWGAEHTVRAPGDAAAALAEILECGASVNLYMAHGGTSFAGWAGANRGGELHDGTLQPDVTSYDYDAPVDEYGRATEKFWAFREVLARYAEGPLPEVPPVPPVLASPAACTPTEWTALGEVVDVLGGPEREFGAPPTFEDLDVDRGLVRYRLDVPGPRRPYPLRAPGLRDRAVVYVDGVRAGVLTEDSPALPEPVAGPAAVELWVESLGRVNYGPRLAEPKGLTGGVLHERQYLH
;
A
#
# COMPACT_ATOMS: atom_id res chain seq x y z
N PRO A 1 -14.44 -13.56 10.97
CA PRO A 1 -15.10 -12.42 11.66
C PRO A 1 -15.14 -12.66 13.18
N GLU A 2 -15.11 -11.59 13.97
CA GLU A 2 -15.22 -11.63 15.43
C GLU A 2 -16.49 -10.91 15.92
N ASP A 3 -16.89 -11.18 17.17
CA ASP A 3 -18.10 -10.59 17.75
C ASP A 3 -18.04 -9.06 17.76
N HIS A 4 -16.89 -8.48 18.12
CA HIS A 4 -16.72 -7.02 18.19
C HIS A 4 -16.82 -6.36 16.80
N MET A 5 -16.40 -7.05 15.74
CA MET A 5 -16.52 -6.57 14.35
C MET A 5 -17.98 -6.49 13.93
N LEU A 6 -18.80 -7.50 14.29
CA LEU A 6 -20.20 -7.54 13.93
C LEU A 6 -21.06 -6.60 14.77
N THR A 7 -20.77 -6.43 16.07
CA THR A 7 -21.49 -5.48 16.92
C THR A 7 -21.18 -4.03 16.55
N GLY A 8 -19.94 -3.73 16.13
CA GLY A 8 -19.55 -2.39 15.70
C GLY A 8 -19.90 -2.06 14.24
N GLY A 9 -19.81 -3.03 13.34
CA GLY A 9 -19.95 -2.82 11.89
C GLY A 9 -21.34 -3.07 11.31
N SER A 10 -22.25 -3.73 12.05
CA SER A 10 -23.58 -4.07 11.52
C SER A 10 -24.62 -2.99 11.83
N VAL A 11 -25.38 -2.57 10.82
CA VAL A 11 -26.51 -1.63 10.98
C VAL A 11 -27.84 -2.39 11.00
N PRO A 12 -28.79 -2.06 11.91
CA PRO A 12 -30.12 -2.67 11.91
C PRO A 12 -30.87 -2.48 10.60
N GLY A 13 -31.53 -3.53 10.11
CA GLY A 13 -32.30 -3.51 8.86
C GLY A 13 -31.47 -3.68 7.59
N LEU A 14 -30.14 -3.61 7.67
CA LEU A 14 -29.24 -3.91 6.56
C LEU A 14 -28.72 -5.34 6.62
N LEU A 15 -28.52 -5.95 5.45
CA LEU A 15 -27.88 -7.26 5.35
C LEU A 15 -26.42 -7.14 5.82
N ALA A 16 -26.03 -7.97 6.79
CA ALA A 16 -24.64 -8.12 7.18
C ALA A 16 -24.08 -9.41 6.56
N THR A 17 -22.90 -9.29 5.97
CA THR A 17 -22.09 -10.40 5.45
C THR A 17 -20.79 -10.50 6.26
N VAL A 18 -19.97 -11.50 5.97
CA VAL A 18 -18.70 -11.71 6.68
C VAL A 18 -17.55 -11.92 5.71
N ASN A 19 -16.34 -11.63 6.16
CA ASN A 19 -15.10 -11.79 5.41
C ASN A 19 -14.20 -12.77 6.17
N PHE A 20 -13.55 -13.68 5.45
CA PHE A 20 -12.59 -14.65 5.99
C PHE A 20 -11.84 -15.41 4.88
N GLY A 21 -10.65 -15.94 5.19
CA GLY A 21 -9.88 -16.77 4.27
C GLY A 21 -10.10 -18.29 4.43
N SER A 22 -10.67 -18.75 5.54
CA SER A 22 -10.88 -20.18 5.84
C SER A 22 -11.88 -20.35 6.98
N GLN A 23 -12.18 -21.61 7.35
CA GLN A 23 -13.06 -21.97 8.47
C GLN A 23 -14.48 -21.39 8.30
N ALA A 24 -15.08 -21.65 7.14
CA ALA A 24 -16.35 -21.04 6.74
C ALA A 24 -17.49 -21.35 7.72
N ARG A 25 -17.57 -22.59 8.21
CA ARG A 25 -18.60 -23.00 9.19
C ARG A 25 -18.53 -22.16 10.47
N ALA A 26 -17.33 -21.96 11.00
CA ALA A 26 -17.12 -21.14 12.20
C ALA A 26 -17.46 -19.66 11.92
N GLY A 27 -17.01 -19.11 10.79
CA GLY A 27 -17.32 -17.73 10.39
C GLY A 27 -18.83 -17.47 10.26
N PHE A 28 -19.57 -18.40 9.66
CA PHE A 28 -21.02 -18.30 9.52
C PHE A 28 -21.79 -18.59 10.83
N GLU A 29 -21.26 -19.44 11.73
CA GLU A 29 -21.83 -19.62 13.06
C GLU A 29 -21.79 -18.30 13.84
N VAL A 30 -20.66 -17.58 13.82
CA VAL A 30 -20.54 -16.25 14.44
C VAL A 30 -21.57 -15.30 13.83
N LEU A 31 -21.69 -15.24 12.49
CA LEU A 31 -22.72 -14.42 11.83
C LEU A 31 -24.13 -14.77 12.34
N ARG A 32 -24.45 -16.06 12.52
CA ARG A 32 -25.79 -16.51 12.96
C ARG A 32 -26.13 -16.09 14.38
N ARG A 33 -25.15 -15.92 15.27
CA ARG A 33 -25.38 -15.37 16.61
C ARG A 33 -25.87 -13.91 16.57
N HIS A 34 -25.39 -13.13 15.61
CA HIS A 34 -25.75 -11.70 15.45
C HIS A 34 -26.88 -11.46 14.44
N ARG A 35 -27.06 -12.38 13.48
CA ARG A 35 -28.07 -12.37 12.42
C ARG A 35 -28.66 -13.78 12.27
N PRO A 36 -29.67 -14.13 13.09
CA PRO A 36 -30.25 -15.48 13.12
C PRO A 36 -30.94 -15.91 11.81
N LYS A 37 -31.25 -14.97 10.92
CA LYS A 37 -31.97 -15.19 9.65
C LYS A 37 -31.28 -14.44 8.50
N GLY A 38 -31.66 -14.78 7.27
CA GLY A 38 -31.13 -14.18 6.04
C GLY A 38 -30.11 -15.07 5.33
N PRO A 39 -29.67 -14.70 4.12
CA PRO A 39 -28.69 -15.49 3.37
C PRO A 39 -27.32 -15.53 4.10
N LEU A 40 -26.54 -16.59 3.85
CA LEU A 40 -25.13 -16.61 4.19
C LEU A 40 -24.34 -16.09 3.00
N MET A 41 -23.39 -15.19 3.24
CA MET A 41 -22.49 -14.70 2.21
C MET A 41 -21.12 -14.40 2.80
N CYS A 42 -20.09 -14.96 2.18
CA CYS A 42 -18.71 -14.52 2.36
C CYS A 42 -18.44 -13.41 1.33
N MET A 43 -18.41 -12.14 1.78
CA MET A 43 -18.25 -10.99 0.88
C MET A 43 -16.80 -10.78 0.45
N GLU A 44 -15.85 -11.21 1.25
CA GLU A 44 -14.46 -11.31 0.84
C GLU A 44 -13.91 -12.66 1.29
N PHE A 45 -13.83 -13.59 0.34
CA PHE A 45 -13.06 -14.81 0.51
C PHE A 45 -11.62 -14.53 0.10
N TRP A 46 -10.75 -14.33 1.10
CA TRP A 46 -9.33 -14.06 0.89
C TRP A 46 -8.61 -15.34 0.43
N CYS A 47 -8.57 -15.55 -0.89
CA CYS A 47 -8.01 -16.74 -1.54
C CYS A 47 -6.50 -16.67 -1.83
N GLY A 48 -5.91 -15.51 -1.55
CA GLY A 48 -4.49 -15.21 -1.52
C GLY A 48 -4.29 -14.00 -0.60
N TRP A 49 -3.23 -13.23 -0.78
CA TRP A 49 -2.96 -12.02 0.01
C TRP A 49 -2.08 -11.05 -0.77
N PHE A 50 -2.04 -9.79 -0.33
CA PHE A 50 -1.19 -8.75 -0.90
C PHE A 50 0.19 -8.72 -0.23
N ASP A 51 1.14 -8.00 -0.83
CA ASP A 51 2.52 -7.94 -0.35
C ASP A 51 2.97 -6.53 0.00
N HIS A 52 3.98 -6.47 0.87
CA HIS A 52 4.71 -5.26 1.23
C HIS A 52 6.13 -5.28 0.66
N TRP A 53 6.68 -4.10 0.35
CA TRP A 53 8.08 -3.99 -0.05
C TRP A 53 9.01 -4.54 1.04
N GLY A 54 9.93 -5.43 0.64
CA GLY A 54 10.90 -6.06 1.54
C GLY A 54 10.40 -7.34 2.24
N ALA A 55 9.13 -7.72 2.06
CA ALA A 55 8.60 -9.01 2.50
C ALA A 55 8.74 -10.09 1.41
N GLU A 56 8.58 -11.35 1.79
CA GLU A 56 8.42 -12.46 0.84
C GLU A 56 7.02 -12.39 0.19
N HIS A 57 6.93 -12.84 -1.07
CA HIS A 57 5.65 -12.92 -1.79
C HIS A 57 4.69 -13.90 -1.12
N THR A 58 3.48 -13.44 -0.81
CA THR A 58 2.48 -14.24 -0.11
C THR A 58 1.77 -15.17 -1.08
N VAL A 59 1.89 -16.47 -0.85
CA VAL A 59 1.24 -17.50 -1.65
C VAL A 59 0.37 -18.42 -0.78
N ARG A 60 -0.69 -18.93 -1.39
CA ARG A 60 -1.59 -19.93 -0.84
C ARG A 60 -1.77 -21.07 -1.84
N ALA A 61 -1.49 -22.28 -1.38
CA ALA A 61 -1.61 -23.48 -2.19
C ALA A 61 -3.00 -23.58 -2.87
N PRO A 62 -3.07 -23.85 -4.18
CA PRO A 62 -4.34 -23.98 -4.91
C PRO A 62 -5.35 -24.92 -4.26
N GLY A 63 -4.89 -26.07 -3.76
CA GLY A 63 -5.72 -27.06 -3.08
C GLY A 63 -6.35 -26.53 -1.78
N ASP A 64 -5.58 -25.82 -0.95
CA ASP A 64 -6.06 -25.24 0.30
C ASP A 64 -7.07 -24.12 0.08
N ALA A 65 -6.87 -23.32 -0.97
CA ALA A 65 -7.83 -22.31 -1.38
C ALA A 65 -9.12 -22.95 -1.92
N ALA A 66 -9.02 -23.99 -2.74
CA ALA A 66 -10.17 -24.68 -3.31
C ALA A 66 -10.99 -25.42 -2.26
N ALA A 67 -10.34 -26.03 -1.26
CA ALA A 67 -11.01 -26.67 -0.14
C ALA A 67 -11.81 -25.67 0.71
N ALA A 68 -11.25 -24.48 0.97
CA ALA A 68 -11.97 -23.42 1.68
C ALA A 68 -13.15 -22.88 0.86
N LEU A 69 -13.01 -22.71 -0.46
CA LEU A 69 -14.12 -22.34 -1.34
C LEU A 69 -15.24 -23.41 -1.31
N ALA A 70 -14.88 -24.69 -1.35
CA ALA A 70 -15.83 -25.78 -1.27
C ALA A 70 -16.61 -25.75 0.06
N GLU A 71 -15.94 -25.53 1.19
CA GLU A 71 -16.58 -25.41 2.50
C GLU A 71 -17.62 -24.27 2.53
N ILE A 72 -17.31 -23.12 1.93
CA ILE A 72 -18.26 -21.99 1.83
C ILE A 72 -19.53 -22.41 1.09
N LEU A 73 -19.39 -23.07 -0.05
CA LEU A 73 -20.53 -23.50 -0.86
C LEU A 73 -21.33 -24.64 -0.21
N GLU A 74 -20.66 -25.56 0.49
CA GLU A 74 -21.30 -26.62 1.29
C GLU A 74 -22.15 -26.07 2.44
N CYS A 75 -21.83 -24.87 2.96
CA CYS A 75 -22.68 -24.15 3.91
C CYS A 75 -23.95 -23.58 3.27
N GLY A 76 -24.14 -23.71 1.95
CA GLY A 76 -25.22 -23.08 1.20
C GLY A 76 -25.06 -21.56 1.11
N ALA A 77 -23.83 -21.05 1.24
CA ALA A 77 -23.54 -19.63 1.21
C ALA A 77 -23.21 -19.12 -0.20
N SER A 78 -23.48 -17.84 -0.44
CA SER A 78 -22.89 -17.09 -1.55
C SER A 78 -21.45 -16.68 -1.24
N VAL A 79 -20.64 -16.43 -2.27
CA VAL A 79 -19.23 -16.08 -2.11
C VAL A 79 -18.80 -15.05 -3.14
N ASN A 80 -17.95 -14.11 -2.73
CA ASN A 80 -17.20 -13.24 -3.60
C ASN A 80 -15.69 -13.50 -3.39
N LEU A 81 -14.97 -13.77 -4.49
CA LEU A 81 -13.55 -14.13 -4.46
C LEU A 81 -12.71 -12.87 -4.37
N TYR A 82 -11.98 -12.70 -3.27
CA TYR A 82 -11.09 -11.57 -3.05
C TYR A 82 -9.61 -12.02 -3.09
N MET A 83 -8.83 -11.73 -4.13
CA MET A 83 -9.22 -11.19 -5.43
C MET A 83 -9.42 -12.32 -6.45
N ALA A 84 -10.44 -12.23 -7.30
CA ALA A 84 -10.56 -13.11 -8.47
C ALA A 84 -9.46 -12.80 -9.51
N HIS A 85 -9.23 -11.51 -9.75
CA HIS A 85 -8.13 -10.93 -10.50
C HIS A 85 -7.74 -9.66 -9.73
N GLY A 86 -6.49 -9.55 -9.30
CA GLY A 86 -6.06 -8.39 -8.52
C GLY A 86 -5.48 -7.26 -9.41
N GLY A 87 -4.55 -7.59 -10.31
CA GLY A 87 -4.00 -6.64 -11.29
C GLY A 87 -2.82 -5.84 -10.76
N THR A 88 -2.80 -4.52 -11.00
CA THR A 88 -1.64 -3.66 -10.71
C THR A 88 -2.07 -2.31 -10.11
N SER A 89 -1.39 -1.89 -9.05
CA SER A 89 -1.50 -0.55 -8.48
C SER A 89 -0.56 0.42 -9.21
N PHE A 90 -0.95 0.86 -10.41
CA PHE A 90 -0.13 1.76 -11.24
C PHE A 90 0.18 3.11 -10.58
N ALA A 91 1.24 3.78 -11.05
CA ALA A 91 1.68 5.08 -10.57
C ALA A 91 1.81 5.10 -9.03
N GLY A 92 1.19 6.06 -8.36
CA GLY A 92 1.23 6.16 -6.90
C GLY A 92 0.08 5.45 -6.20
N TRP A 93 -0.73 4.61 -6.85
CA TRP A 93 -2.00 4.10 -6.31
C TRP A 93 -1.88 3.04 -5.21
N ALA A 94 -0.69 2.45 -5.04
CA ALA A 94 -0.44 1.51 -3.95
C ALA A 94 -0.73 2.16 -2.58
N GLY A 95 -1.26 1.35 -1.67
CA GLY A 95 -1.52 1.75 -0.29
C GLY A 95 -0.34 1.43 0.62
N ALA A 96 -0.63 1.46 1.92
CA ALA A 96 0.31 1.02 2.94
C ALA A 96 -0.45 0.55 4.18
N ASN A 97 0.22 -0.21 5.03
CA ASN A 97 -0.21 -0.48 6.39
C ASN A 97 0.80 0.04 7.42
N ARG A 98 0.39 0.01 8.68
CA ARG A 98 1.26 0.23 9.83
C ARG A 98 1.41 -1.10 10.55
N GLY A 99 2.65 -1.48 10.84
CA GLY A 99 2.96 -2.71 11.55
C GLY A 99 2.54 -2.66 13.03
N GLY A 100 2.69 -3.79 13.71
CA GLY A 100 2.34 -3.96 15.12
C GLY A 100 0.86 -4.28 15.33
N GLU A 101 0.55 -4.84 16.51
CA GLU A 101 -0.81 -5.30 16.87
C GLU A 101 -1.86 -4.18 16.81
N LEU A 102 -1.46 -2.95 17.12
CA LEU A 102 -2.33 -1.78 17.14
C LEU A 102 -2.29 -0.97 15.83
N HIS A 103 -1.55 -1.42 14.82
CA HIS A 103 -1.38 -0.72 13.54
C HIS A 103 -0.88 0.74 13.70
N ASP A 104 0.14 0.93 14.53
CA ASP A 104 0.75 2.23 14.83
C ASP A 104 2.29 2.22 14.73
N GLY A 105 2.89 1.09 14.33
CA GLY A 105 4.33 0.91 14.16
C GLY A 105 4.89 1.39 12.81
N THR A 106 5.96 0.72 12.35
CA THR A 106 6.65 1.05 11.09
C THR A 106 5.71 0.96 9.88
N LEU A 107 5.86 1.89 8.94
CA LEU A 107 5.11 1.88 7.69
C LEU A 107 5.52 0.66 6.83
N GLN A 108 4.53 -0.03 6.30
CA GLN A 108 4.67 -1.16 5.40
C GLN A 108 3.99 -0.80 4.07
N PRO A 109 4.71 -0.20 3.11
CA PRO A 109 4.13 0.18 1.82
C PRO A 109 3.85 -1.06 0.97
N ASP A 110 2.68 -1.08 0.35
CA ASP A 110 2.26 -2.17 -0.53
C ASP A 110 3.10 -2.13 -1.82
N VAL A 111 3.35 -3.32 -2.40
CA VAL A 111 4.06 -3.39 -3.69
C VAL A 111 3.17 -2.91 -4.85
N THR A 112 3.80 -2.59 -5.99
CA THR A 112 3.06 -2.16 -7.20
C THR A 112 2.17 -3.26 -7.76
N SER A 113 2.66 -4.50 -7.75
CA SER A 113 1.85 -5.66 -8.16
C SER A 113 0.70 -5.86 -7.18
N TYR A 114 -0.50 -6.03 -7.70
CA TYR A 114 -1.63 -6.51 -6.92
C TYR A 114 -2.05 -7.90 -7.41
N ASP A 115 -1.08 -8.73 -7.83
CA ASP A 115 -1.32 -10.11 -8.27
C ASP A 115 -2.15 -10.92 -7.26
N TYR A 116 -1.86 -10.70 -5.98
CA TYR A 116 -2.59 -11.25 -4.83
C TYR A 116 -2.49 -12.79 -4.69
N ASP A 117 -1.67 -13.46 -5.52
CA ASP A 117 -1.78 -14.91 -5.76
C ASP A 117 -3.24 -15.28 -6.12
N ALA A 118 -3.85 -14.45 -6.97
CA ALA A 118 -5.24 -14.61 -7.37
C ALA A 118 -5.43 -15.82 -8.33
N PRO A 119 -6.66 -16.32 -8.49
CA PRO A 119 -6.99 -17.28 -9.55
C PRO A 119 -6.61 -16.76 -10.95
N VAL A 120 -6.79 -15.47 -11.21
CA VAL A 120 -6.32 -14.82 -12.43
C VAL A 120 -5.18 -13.88 -12.07
N ASP A 121 -3.99 -14.18 -12.58
CA ASP A 121 -2.77 -13.44 -12.22
C ASP A 121 -2.77 -11.99 -12.73
N GLU A 122 -1.76 -11.21 -12.35
CA GLU A 122 -1.60 -9.80 -12.74
C GLU A 122 -1.68 -9.57 -14.26
N TYR A 123 -1.24 -10.55 -15.05
CA TYR A 123 -1.24 -10.49 -16.52
C TYR A 123 -2.54 -10.98 -17.16
N GLY A 124 -3.54 -11.37 -16.36
CA GLY A 124 -4.83 -11.85 -16.84
C GLY A 124 -4.85 -13.34 -17.22
N ARG A 125 -3.90 -14.15 -16.72
CA ARG A 125 -3.78 -15.58 -17.06
C ARG A 125 -4.44 -16.45 -15.99
N ALA A 126 -5.08 -17.53 -16.42
CA ALA A 126 -5.64 -18.54 -15.53
C ALA A 126 -4.52 -19.33 -14.83
N THR A 127 -4.47 -19.26 -13.50
CA THR A 127 -3.50 -20.00 -12.67
C THR A 127 -3.98 -21.42 -12.34
N GLU A 128 -3.13 -22.23 -11.70
CA GLU A 128 -3.57 -23.52 -11.13
C GLU A 128 -4.76 -23.36 -10.17
N LYS A 129 -4.79 -22.25 -9.42
CA LYS A 129 -5.88 -21.91 -8.51
C LYS A 129 -7.19 -21.62 -9.25
N PHE A 130 -7.15 -21.00 -10.43
CA PHE A 130 -8.32 -20.85 -11.27
C PHE A 130 -8.92 -22.19 -11.67
N TRP A 131 -8.09 -23.14 -12.11
CA TRP A 131 -8.59 -24.45 -12.52
C TRP A 131 -9.18 -25.22 -11.34
N ALA A 132 -8.52 -25.18 -10.17
CA ALA A 132 -9.06 -25.79 -8.96
C ALA A 132 -10.40 -25.17 -8.52
N PHE A 133 -10.55 -23.84 -8.61
CA PHE A 133 -11.81 -23.16 -8.29
C PHE A 133 -12.90 -23.52 -9.30
N ARG A 134 -12.54 -23.58 -10.58
CA ARG A 134 -13.45 -23.96 -11.66
C ARG A 134 -14.02 -25.36 -11.44
N GLU A 135 -13.22 -26.33 -10.96
CA GLU A 135 -13.69 -27.67 -10.62
C GLU A 135 -14.68 -27.68 -9.44
N VAL A 136 -14.47 -26.84 -8.43
CA VAL A 136 -15.40 -26.69 -7.30
C VAL A 136 -16.71 -26.08 -7.77
N LEU A 137 -16.65 -24.98 -8.53
CA LEU A 137 -17.82 -24.25 -9.02
C LEU A 137 -18.64 -25.08 -10.02
N ALA A 138 -18.00 -25.93 -10.83
CA ALA A 138 -18.69 -26.81 -11.78
C ALA A 138 -19.72 -27.73 -11.11
N ARG A 139 -19.53 -28.10 -9.84
CA ARG A 139 -20.46 -28.97 -9.08
C ARG A 139 -21.78 -28.27 -8.76
N TYR A 140 -21.81 -26.95 -8.80
CA TYR A 140 -22.97 -26.10 -8.47
C TYR A 140 -23.55 -25.39 -9.70
N ALA A 141 -23.00 -25.61 -10.89
CA ALA A 141 -23.47 -25.00 -12.12
C ALA A 141 -24.66 -25.76 -12.73
N GLU A 142 -25.63 -25.05 -13.30
CA GLU A 142 -26.79 -25.64 -14.01
C GLU A 142 -26.44 -26.13 -15.44
N GLY A 143 -25.17 -26.06 -15.84
CA GLY A 143 -24.70 -26.43 -17.17
C GLY A 143 -23.16 -26.37 -17.30
N PRO A 144 -22.62 -26.60 -18.51
CA PRO A 144 -21.19 -26.51 -18.74
C PRO A 144 -20.69 -25.08 -18.49
N LEU A 145 -19.53 -24.98 -17.85
CA LEU A 145 -18.87 -23.70 -17.63
C LEU A 145 -18.31 -23.14 -18.96
N PRO A 146 -18.32 -21.81 -19.17
CA PRO A 146 -17.88 -21.18 -20.41
C PRO A 146 -16.39 -21.45 -20.68
N GLU A 147 -16.01 -21.57 -21.96
CA GLU A 147 -14.60 -21.72 -22.35
C GLU A 147 -13.74 -20.56 -21.83
N VAL A 148 -12.49 -20.86 -21.50
CA VAL A 148 -11.53 -19.85 -21.03
C VAL A 148 -10.99 -19.08 -22.23
N PRO A 149 -10.95 -17.73 -22.19
CA PRO A 149 -10.35 -16.94 -23.26
C PRO A 149 -8.88 -17.30 -23.52
N PRO A 150 -8.37 -17.06 -24.73
CA PRO A 150 -6.96 -17.26 -25.01
C PRO A 150 -6.09 -16.36 -24.12
N VAL A 151 -4.91 -16.85 -23.77
CA VAL A 151 -3.92 -16.12 -22.97
C VAL A 151 -3.50 -14.83 -23.69
N PRO A 152 -3.41 -13.68 -23.00
CA PRO A 152 -2.92 -12.44 -23.59
C PRO A 152 -1.54 -12.60 -24.23
N PRO A 153 -1.28 -11.95 -25.38
CA PRO A 153 0.00 -12.07 -26.06
C PRO A 153 1.14 -11.51 -25.20
N VAL A 154 2.23 -12.25 -25.10
CA VAL A 154 3.46 -11.82 -24.43
C VAL A 154 4.55 -11.56 -25.45
N LEU A 155 5.54 -10.73 -25.09
CA LEU A 155 6.73 -10.56 -25.92
C LEU A 155 7.46 -11.90 -26.06
N ALA A 156 7.81 -12.27 -27.29
CA ALA A 156 8.50 -13.53 -27.59
C ALA A 156 9.95 -13.55 -27.06
N SER A 157 10.53 -12.38 -26.82
CA SER A 157 11.86 -12.19 -26.25
C SER A 157 11.93 -10.87 -25.50
N PRO A 158 12.86 -10.70 -24.54
CA PRO A 158 13.09 -9.41 -23.90
C PRO A 158 13.37 -8.31 -24.91
N ALA A 159 12.68 -7.18 -24.77
CA ALA A 159 12.99 -5.96 -25.52
C ALA A 159 14.03 -5.17 -24.74
N ALA A 160 15.18 -4.87 -25.36
CA ALA A 160 16.18 -3.98 -24.78
C ALA A 160 15.87 -2.54 -25.18
N CYS A 161 15.87 -1.63 -24.19
CA CYS A 161 15.80 -0.20 -24.40
C CYS A 161 16.96 0.44 -23.64
N THR A 162 17.77 1.26 -24.32
CA THR A 162 18.84 2.03 -23.70
C THR A 162 18.43 3.51 -23.69
N PRO A 163 18.20 4.11 -22.52
CA PRO A 163 17.96 5.55 -22.44
C PRO A 163 19.16 6.33 -23.00
N THR A 164 18.93 7.20 -23.98
CA THR A 164 19.99 8.01 -24.61
C THR A 164 20.09 9.43 -24.04
N GLU A 165 19.02 9.90 -23.39
CA GLU A 165 18.90 11.25 -22.85
C GLU A 165 18.25 11.20 -21.46
N TRP A 166 18.61 12.14 -20.61
CA TRP A 166 18.06 12.31 -19.27
C TRP A 166 18.19 13.78 -18.83
N THR A 167 17.43 14.18 -17.82
CA THR A 167 17.44 15.53 -17.24
C THR A 167 17.39 15.41 -15.72
N ALA A 168 17.91 16.42 -15.01
CA ALA A 168 17.90 16.43 -13.56
C ALA A 168 16.46 16.60 -13.03
N LEU A 169 16.14 15.95 -11.91
CA LEU A 169 14.80 16.07 -11.31
C LEU A 169 14.42 17.52 -10.97
N GLY A 170 15.40 18.36 -10.63
CA GLY A 170 15.20 19.81 -10.45
C GLY A 170 14.66 20.49 -11.71
N GLU A 171 15.27 20.22 -12.87
CA GLU A 171 14.83 20.77 -14.16
C GLU A 171 13.43 20.28 -14.54
N VAL A 172 13.09 19.02 -14.20
CA VAL A 172 11.74 18.48 -14.39
C VAL A 172 10.72 19.23 -13.53
N VAL A 173 11.02 19.48 -12.26
CA VAL A 173 10.13 20.20 -11.34
C VAL A 173 10.02 21.68 -11.70
N ASP A 174 11.07 22.31 -12.19
CA ASP A 174 11.02 23.70 -12.62
C ASP A 174 10.06 23.90 -13.83
N VAL A 175 9.81 22.84 -14.61
CA VAL A 175 8.88 22.86 -15.76
C VAL A 175 7.49 22.27 -15.44
N LEU A 176 7.44 21.15 -14.73
CA LEU A 176 6.21 20.37 -14.48
C LEU A 176 5.69 20.46 -13.04
N GLY A 177 6.47 21.04 -12.13
CA GLY A 177 6.14 21.13 -10.72
C GLY A 177 5.06 22.18 -10.42
N GLY A 178 4.46 22.05 -9.24
CA GLY A 178 3.62 23.10 -8.68
C GLY A 178 4.42 24.36 -8.32
N PRO A 179 3.74 25.49 -8.04
CA PRO A 179 4.42 26.74 -7.70
C PRO A 179 5.20 26.62 -6.39
N GLU A 180 6.43 27.15 -6.39
CA GLU A 180 7.23 27.31 -5.17
C GLU A 180 6.57 28.34 -4.24
N ARG A 181 6.53 28.00 -2.95
CA ARG A 181 5.85 28.79 -1.92
C ARG A 181 6.69 28.78 -0.64
N GLU A 182 6.74 29.92 0.04
CA GLU A 182 7.43 30.08 1.32
C GLU A 182 6.46 29.89 2.49
N PHE A 183 6.93 29.22 3.55
CA PHE A 183 6.15 28.92 4.75
C PHE A 183 7.04 29.09 5.99
N GLY A 184 6.47 29.49 7.12
CA GLY A 184 7.21 29.58 8.39
C GLY A 184 7.51 28.24 9.06
N ALA A 185 6.91 27.15 8.57
CA ALA A 185 7.16 25.77 8.94
C ALA A 185 6.87 24.90 7.70
N PRO A 186 7.55 23.75 7.52
CA PRO A 186 7.38 22.96 6.32
C PRO A 186 5.93 22.44 6.21
N PRO A 187 5.24 22.69 5.09
CA PRO A 187 3.87 22.22 4.88
C PRO A 187 3.83 20.70 4.67
N THR A 188 2.71 20.07 4.98
CA THR A 188 2.44 18.68 4.56
C THR A 188 2.17 18.62 3.06
N PHE A 189 2.14 17.42 2.49
CA PHE A 189 1.71 17.20 1.10
C PHE A 189 0.27 17.69 0.90
N GLU A 190 -0.60 17.45 1.88
CA GLU A 190 -2.00 17.86 1.85
C GLU A 190 -2.15 19.39 1.86
N ASP A 191 -1.34 20.11 2.64
CA ASP A 191 -1.32 21.58 2.65
C ASP A 191 -0.89 22.17 1.29
N LEU A 192 -0.10 21.42 0.52
CA LEU A 192 0.37 21.80 -0.81
C LEU A 192 -0.58 21.39 -1.95
N ASP A 193 -1.66 20.66 -1.64
CA ASP A 193 -2.55 20.01 -2.61
C ASP A 193 -1.82 18.99 -3.50
N VAL A 194 -0.90 18.23 -2.90
CA VAL A 194 -0.15 17.15 -3.54
C VAL A 194 -0.65 15.81 -3.02
N ASP A 195 -1.45 15.09 -3.81
CA ASP A 195 -1.91 13.76 -3.40
C ASP A 195 -0.75 12.75 -3.44
N ARG A 196 -0.04 12.62 -4.57
CA ARG A 196 0.96 11.56 -4.77
C ARG A 196 2.21 12.11 -5.45
N GLY A 197 3.34 11.43 -5.23
CA GLY A 197 4.62 11.75 -5.87
C GLY A 197 5.61 12.36 -4.89
N LEU A 198 6.21 13.48 -5.30
CA LEU A 198 7.38 14.07 -4.67
C LEU A 198 7.13 15.55 -4.34
N VAL A 199 7.69 16.00 -3.22
CA VAL A 199 7.77 17.43 -2.84
C VAL A 199 9.22 17.79 -2.55
N ARG A 200 9.68 18.90 -3.12
CA ARG A 200 10.98 19.51 -2.85
C ARG A 200 10.84 20.54 -1.74
N TYR A 201 11.50 20.34 -0.61
CA TYR A 201 11.63 21.32 0.47
C TYR A 201 13.03 21.93 0.43
N ARG A 202 13.13 23.26 0.52
CA ARG A 202 14.40 24.00 0.55
C ARG A 202 14.45 24.87 1.81
N LEU A 203 15.58 24.87 2.49
CA LEU A 203 15.81 25.64 3.71
C LEU A 203 17.30 25.93 3.91
N ASP A 204 17.61 26.95 4.69
CA ASP A 204 18.99 27.32 5.00
C ASP A 204 19.35 26.95 6.46
N VAL A 205 20.55 26.38 6.64
CA VAL A 205 21.19 26.32 7.95
C VAL A 205 21.91 27.66 8.16
N PRO A 206 21.50 28.51 9.12
CA PRO A 206 22.14 29.80 9.30
C PRO A 206 23.55 29.62 9.88
N GLY A 207 24.44 30.56 9.53
CA GLY A 207 25.81 30.60 10.02
C GLY A 207 26.08 31.78 10.96
N PRO A 208 27.22 31.76 11.68
CA PRO A 208 28.17 30.66 11.77
C PRO A 208 27.67 29.55 12.73
N ARG A 209 27.74 28.29 12.30
CA ARG A 209 27.46 27.11 13.14
C ARG A 209 28.51 26.04 12.90
N ARG A 210 29.03 25.44 13.97
CA ARG A 210 29.82 24.19 13.88
C ARG A 210 28.94 23.05 13.33
N PRO A 211 29.54 21.94 12.86
CA PRO A 211 28.77 20.78 12.44
C PRO A 211 27.83 20.28 13.54
N TYR A 212 26.53 20.20 13.25
CA TYR A 212 25.52 19.60 14.13
C TYR A 212 24.68 18.56 13.39
N PRO A 213 24.06 17.60 14.12
CA PRO A 213 23.11 16.68 13.53
C PRO A 213 21.93 17.42 12.89
N LEU A 214 21.62 17.09 11.64
CA LEU A 214 20.40 17.52 10.95
C LEU A 214 19.39 16.37 10.95
N ARG A 215 18.17 16.65 11.43
CA ARG A 215 17.12 15.65 11.65
C ARG A 215 15.79 16.12 11.08
N ALA A 216 14.98 15.20 10.59
CA ALA A 216 13.61 15.44 10.13
C ALA A 216 12.64 14.52 10.90
N PRO A 217 12.39 14.78 12.20
CA PRO A 217 11.41 13.99 12.94
C PRO A 217 10.02 14.12 12.28
N GLY A 218 9.25 13.05 12.27
CA GLY A 218 7.95 13.05 11.59
C GLY A 218 8.06 13.13 10.07
N LEU A 219 9.21 12.77 9.48
CA LEU A 219 9.31 12.53 8.04
C LEU A 219 8.38 11.39 7.64
N ARG A 220 7.56 11.65 6.61
CA ARG A 220 6.62 10.70 6.01
C ARG A 220 6.71 10.74 4.48
N ASP A 221 7.39 9.82 3.81
CA ASP A 221 7.97 8.57 4.37
C ASP A 221 9.47 8.46 4.16
N ARG A 222 9.98 9.05 3.07
CA ARG A 222 11.39 8.95 2.69
C ARG A 222 11.88 10.26 2.09
N ALA A 223 13.10 10.67 2.39
CA ALA A 223 13.70 11.86 1.82
C ALA A 223 15.12 11.62 1.31
N VAL A 224 15.44 12.09 0.10
CA VAL A 224 16.82 12.24 -0.36
C VAL A 224 17.27 13.67 -0.08
N VAL A 225 18.36 13.82 0.68
CA VAL A 225 18.81 15.13 1.18
C VAL A 225 20.10 15.55 0.50
N TYR A 226 20.16 16.82 0.11
CA TYR A 226 21.33 17.49 -0.47
C TYR A 226 21.74 18.67 0.42
N VAL A 227 23.04 18.88 0.57
CA VAL A 227 23.63 20.03 1.27
C VAL A 227 24.59 20.70 0.30
N ASP A 228 24.37 21.98 0.01
CA ASP A 228 25.12 22.77 -0.98
C ASP A 228 25.23 22.06 -2.35
N GLY A 229 24.14 21.40 -2.77
CA GLY A 229 24.06 20.66 -4.03
C GLY A 229 24.70 19.26 -4.01
N VAL A 230 25.32 18.85 -2.90
CA VAL A 230 25.95 17.51 -2.75
C VAL A 230 25.02 16.57 -2.00
N ARG A 231 24.81 15.36 -2.52
CA ARG A 231 23.96 14.34 -1.87
C ARG A 231 24.54 13.94 -0.50
N ALA A 232 23.81 14.26 0.55
CA ALA A 232 24.25 14.04 1.94
C ALA A 232 23.71 12.74 2.55
N GLY A 233 22.53 12.26 2.12
CA GLY A 233 21.97 11.01 2.66
C GLY A 233 20.54 10.73 2.24
N VAL A 234 20.01 9.62 2.77
CA VAL A 234 18.59 9.25 2.67
C VAL A 234 18.05 9.12 4.08
N LEU A 235 16.92 9.78 4.34
CA LEU A 235 16.20 9.71 5.61
C LEU A 235 14.94 8.86 5.43
N THR A 236 14.58 8.14 6.48
CA THR A 236 13.31 7.41 6.61
C THR A 236 12.71 7.71 7.98
N GLU A 237 11.48 7.26 8.24
CA GLU A 237 10.86 7.37 9.57
C GLU A 237 11.74 6.71 10.66
N ASP A 238 12.32 5.53 10.39
CA ASP A 238 13.20 4.81 11.32
C ASP A 238 14.62 5.41 11.42
N SER A 239 15.05 6.17 10.41
CA SER A 239 16.36 6.84 10.36
C SER A 239 16.21 8.31 9.94
N PRO A 240 15.70 9.17 10.85
CA PRO A 240 15.32 10.54 10.48
C PRO A 240 16.48 11.53 10.57
N ALA A 241 17.74 11.07 10.56
CA ALA A 241 18.92 11.93 10.72
C ALA A 241 19.98 11.66 9.65
N LEU A 242 20.66 12.72 9.19
CA LEU A 242 21.79 12.54 8.28
C LEU A 242 22.93 11.77 8.98
N PRO A 243 23.69 10.95 8.22
CA PRO A 243 24.83 10.23 8.78
C PRO A 243 25.95 11.18 9.22
N GLU A 244 26.19 12.25 8.46
CA GLU A 244 27.19 13.26 8.75
C GLU A 244 26.54 14.57 9.25
N PRO A 245 27.13 15.28 10.22
CA PRO A 245 26.63 16.56 10.70
C PRO A 245 26.86 17.69 9.67
N VAL A 246 26.01 18.71 9.72
CA VAL A 246 26.02 19.85 8.78
C VAL A 246 26.51 21.11 9.50
N ALA A 247 27.41 21.87 8.88
CA ALA A 247 27.83 23.19 9.39
C ALA A 247 27.00 24.30 8.71
N GLY A 248 26.93 25.47 9.34
CA GLY A 248 26.28 26.66 8.77
C GLY A 248 27.29 27.77 8.47
N PRO A 249 27.10 28.57 7.41
CA PRO A 249 25.92 28.58 6.52
C PRO A 249 25.94 27.43 5.50
N ALA A 250 24.78 26.86 5.20
CA ALA A 250 24.61 25.85 4.15
C ALA A 250 23.17 25.84 3.64
N ALA A 251 22.98 25.55 2.35
CA ALA A 251 21.65 25.34 1.74
C ALA A 251 21.29 23.85 1.78
N VAL A 252 20.09 23.53 2.26
CA VAL A 252 19.60 22.15 2.38
C VAL A 252 18.37 21.95 1.52
N GLU A 253 18.37 20.88 0.74
CA GLU A 253 17.24 20.46 -0.08
C GLU A 253 16.82 19.03 0.29
N LEU A 254 15.54 18.82 0.56
CA LEU A 254 14.94 17.51 0.83
C LEU A 254 13.94 17.17 -0.27
N TRP A 255 14.22 16.10 -1.01
CA TRP A 255 13.28 15.49 -1.95
C TRP A 255 12.50 14.41 -1.22
N VAL A 256 11.28 14.74 -0.81
CA VAL A 256 10.43 13.87 0.01
C VAL A 256 9.46 13.11 -0.89
N GLU A 257 9.34 11.81 -0.65
CA GLU A 257 8.47 10.87 -1.35
C GLU A 257 7.43 10.30 -0.38
N SER A 258 6.18 10.22 -0.85
CA SER A 258 5.14 9.43 -0.19
C SER A 258 5.17 8.00 -0.72
N LEU A 259 5.38 7.02 0.15
CA LEU A 259 5.40 5.59 -0.19
C LEU A 259 4.00 4.94 -0.17
N GLY A 260 2.95 5.74 0.01
CA GLY A 260 1.56 5.28 0.05
C GLY A 260 0.88 5.68 1.35
N ARG A 261 -0.36 6.16 1.27
CA ARG A 261 -1.16 6.46 2.48
C ARG A 261 -1.68 5.17 3.10
N VAL A 262 -1.71 5.17 4.43
CA VAL A 262 -2.23 4.04 5.20
C VAL A 262 -3.70 3.82 4.85
N ASN A 263 -4.06 2.58 4.49
CA ASN A 263 -5.39 2.21 4.00
C ASN A 263 -6.23 1.39 5.01
N TYR A 264 -5.65 1.02 6.16
CA TYR A 264 -6.32 0.28 7.23
C TYR A 264 -5.72 0.62 8.60
N GLY A 265 -6.56 0.56 9.65
CA GLY A 265 -6.15 0.81 11.04
C GLY A 265 -6.32 2.27 11.49
N PRO A 266 -5.90 2.61 12.72
CA PRO A 266 -6.16 3.91 13.36
C PRO A 266 -5.35 5.05 12.76
N ARG A 267 -4.38 4.76 11.88
CA ARG A 267 -3.51 5.72 11.21
C ARG A 267 -3.93 6.00 9.76
N LEU A 268 -5.19 5.69 9.43
CA LEU A 268 -5.78 5.88 8.11
C LEU A 268 -5.51 7.29 7.55
N ALA A 269 -5.04 7.34 6.30
CA ALA A 269 -4.81 8.57 5.56
C ALA A 269 -3.93 9.61 6.28
N GLU A 270 -2.98 9.15 7.10
CA GLU A 270 -2.05 10.07 7.78
C GLU A 270 -1.31 10.99 6.78
N PRO A 271 -1.06 12.25 7.16
CA PRO A 271 -0.45 13.23 6.27
C PRO A 271 0.97 12.85 5.88
N LYS A 272 1.40 13.29 4.70
CA LYS A 272 2.73 13.03 4.12
C LYS A 272 3.60 14.29 4.10
N GLY A 273 4.90 14.12 3.87
CA GLY A 273 5.88 15.20 3.90
C GLY A 273 6.62 15.30 5.23
N LEU A 274 6.82 16.53 5.71
CA LEU A 274 7.55 16.82 6.95
C LEU A 274 6.59 17.26 8.05
N THR A 275 6.10 16.33 8.88
CA THR A 275 5.09 16.67 9.90
C THR A 275 5.69 17.16 11.22
N GLY A 276 6.98 16.91 11.45
CA GLY A 276 7.68 17.32 12.68
C GLY A 276 8.79 18.35 12.46
N GLY A 277 8.86 18.97 11.27
CA GLY A 277 9.87 19.99 10.95
C GLY A 277 11.27 19.43 10.65
N VAL A 278 12.22 20.35 10.43
CA VAL A 278 13.65 20.02 10.28
C VAL A 278 14.41 20.66 11.43
N LEU A 279 15.22 19.87 12.13
CA LEU A 279 16.00 20.28 13.28
C LEU A 279 17.49 20.29 12.94
N HIS A 280 18.17 21.34 13.38
CA HIS A 280 19.62 21.39 13.48
C HIS A 280 20.01 21.42 14.95
N GLU A 281 20.59 20.34 15.45
CA GLU A 281 20.65 20.03 16.88
C GLU A 281 19.23 20.04 17.52
N ARG A 282 18.90 21.06 18.32
CA ARG A 282 17.59 21.23 18.99
C ARG A 282 16.75 22.37 18.40
N GLN A 283 17.26 23.07 17.39
CA GLN A 283 16.62 24.24 16.82
C GLN A 283 15.89 23.87 15.52
N TYR A 284 14.63 24.27 15.41
CA TYR A 284 13.91 24.24 14.14
C TYR A 284 14.55 25.17 13.12
N LEU A 285 14.74 24.65 11.92
CA LEU A 285 15.00 25.44 10.74
C LEU A 285 13.64 25.86 10.16
N HIS A 286 13.51 27.15 9.91
CA HIS A 286 12.33 27.80 9.36
C HIS A 286 12.67 28.30 7.97
#